data_AF-A0A2N3N772-F1
#
_entry.id   AF-A0A2N3N772-F1
#
_cell.length_a   1.000
_cell.length_b   1.000
_cell.length_c   1.000
_cell.angle_alpha   90.00
_cell.angle_beta   90.00
_cell.angle_gamma   90.00
#
_symmetry.space_group_name_H-M   'P 1'
#
loop_
_entity.id
_entity.type
_entity.pdbx_description
1 polymer ?
#
loop_
_entity_poly.entity_id
_entity_poly.type
_entity_poly.pdbx_seq_one_letter_code
_entity_poly.pdbx_strand_id
1 'polypeptide(L)'
;MSLFMGQLYPKRALGFLALGASLHDVLTRLKAEPTRFPQLELMYSRESPVQEPVTVNLPANGIRLRFDGAQQRLRLIEVLDFTRNHITFNDRDLVRPVSVAPAAGETTGSGGPSFKHIYHKLLGPTYAGEYIPPNGDNESDVGVYVLSYPGVAFTFKLPASIYSPDKDVVSLLSAVPNQTATSMAVFDGPSWAEARATLWTAVLPSIKSNPAIPRNKDVPADEISLVRIHGGGKLQLFRKWTNSSIWIHLGETTPQELVIELGPPNAIYRKNDKRMTIHNLRNPGGGADGGEAGRTDDLTDTDQSSLMTGSEDTNDEDAVEEEAVGHVSGECFYNYFYLGFDILVSTPTHPSRCPPGYNSDGTIPERRFASTSPDRLVATKLVLHGNIPGSYEFNRHRRCCWDIAYLEDPTSKKHPPNSETKFSQIEESLNEHWKSLYPPGEGEGRQRGMVLNRGWGDSPGSSCELLGGWEDSSATAAANLPKGADGSEDSTTTLYGFPGLVFEVLRNGYVNTVTVF
;
A
#
# COMPACT_ATOMS: atom_id res chain seq x y z
N MET A 1 3.10 14.86 25.37
CA MET A 1 3.19 14.26 24.03
C MET A 1 4.39 14.88 23.33
N SER A 2 5.25 14.08 22.72
CA SER A 2 6.35 14.62 21.89
C SER A 2 5.75 15.16 20.59
N LEU A 3 6.03 16.42 20.26
CA LEU A 3 5.61 17.01 18.99
C LEU A 3 6.34 16.30 17.84
N PHE A 4 5.70 16.22 16.68
CA PHE A 4 6.38 15.81 15.47
C PHE A 4 7.44 16.87 15.10
N MET A 5 8.70 16.44 15.02
CA MET A 5 9.82 17.26 14.57
C MET A 5 10.21 16.87 13.15
N GLY A 6 10.28 17.83 12.24
CA GLY A 6 10.60 17.55 10.84
C GLY A 6 11.35 18.67 10.15
N GLN A 7 12.48 18.36 9.53
CA GLN A 7 13.16 19.30 8.64
C GLN A 7 12.41 19.38 7.31
N LEU A 8 12.15 20.60 6.86
CA LEU A 8 11.58 20.90 5.55
C LEU A 8 12.65 20.72 4.47
N TYR A 9 12.36 19.87 3.49
CA TYR A 9 13.11 19.73 2.26
C TYR A 9 12.19 20.11 1.10
N PRO A 10 12.23 21.37 0.62
CA PRO A 10 11.40 21.83 -0.50
C PRO A 10 11.46 20.85 -1.68
N LYS A 11 10.31 20.64 -2.34
CA LYS A 11 10.16 19.69 -3.46
C LYS A 11 10.29 18.19 -3.08
N ARG A 12 10.62 17.85 -1.84
CA ARG A 12 11.07 16.50 -1.48
C ARG A 12 10.37 15.91 -0.26
N ALA A 13 10.35 16.59 0.88
CA ALA A 13 9.90 15.99 2.13
C ALA A 13 9.62 16.99 3.25
N LEU A 14 8.96 16.49 4.29
CA LEU A 14 8.93 17.07 5.63
C LEU A 14 9.33 15.99 6.66
N GLY A 15 10.56 16.06 7.18
CA GLY A 15 11.13 14.99 8.00
C GLY A 15 11.21 13.67 7.21
N PHE A 16 10.72 12.58 7.81
CA PHE A 16 10.64 11.27 7.14
C PHE A 16 9.50 11.16 6.10
N LEU A 17 8.60 12.15 6.05
CA LEU A 17 7.47 12.17 5.12
C LEU A 17 7.97 12.63 3.75
N ALA A 18 8.37 11.67 2.92
CA ALA A 18 8.91 11.92 1.59
C ALA A 18 7.82 11.90 0.51
N LEU A 19 7.80 12.90 -0.36
CA LEU A 19 7.01 12.85 -1.59
C LEU A 19 7.41 11.62 -2.40
N GLY A 20 6.41 10.88 -2.88
CA GLY A 20 6.59 9.57 -3.51
C GLY A 20 6.63 8.37 -2.58
N ALA A 21 6.73 8.54 -1.26
CA ALA A 21 6.55 7.41 -0.34
C ALA A 21 5.17 6.77 -0.55
N SER A 22 5.10 5.43 -0.45
CA SER A 22 3.83 4.73 -0.60
C SER A 22 2.93 4.97 0.62
N LEU A 23 1.62 4.95 0.43
CA LEU A 23 0.63 5.00 1.52
C LEU A 23 0.90 3.91 2.55
N HIS A 24 1.27 2.72 2.08
CA HIS A 24 1.63 1.61 2.94
C HIS A 24 2.76 1.98 3.90
N ASP A 25 3.89 2.46 3.37
CA ASP A 25 5.07 2.73 4.18
C ASP A 25 4.85 3.89 5.15
N VAL A 26 4.14 4.92 4.70
CA VAL A 26 3.82 6.08 5.55
C VAL A 26 2.91 5.66 6.70
N LEU A 27 1.83 4.92 6.43
CA LEU A 27 0.94 4.44 7.50
C LEU A 27 1.67 3.49 8.46
N THR A 28 2.51 2.58 7.95
CA THR A 28 3.31 1.67 8.78
C THR A 28 4.22 2.44 9.73
N ARG A 29 4.92 3.48 9.24
CA ARG A 29 5.77 4.34 10.09
C ARG A 29 4.98 5.16 11.11
N LEU A 30 3.83 5.71 10.72
CA LEU A 30 2.98 6.47 11.64
C LEU A 30 2.44 5.58 12.77
N LYS A 31 1.94 4.38 12.42
CA LYS A 31 1.42 3.39 13.38
C LYS A 31 2.49 2.86 14.34
N ALA A 32 3.76 2.83 13.91
CA ALA A 32 4.88 2.41 14.75
C ALA A 32 5.21 3.42 15.88
N GLU A 33 4.70 4.65 15.80
CA GLU A 33 4.93 5.69 16.81
C GLU A 33 3.60 6.27 17.37
N PRO A 34 2.77 5.46 18.06
CA PRO A 34 1.43 5.86 18.49
C PRO A 34 1.44 7.01 19.51
N THR A 35 2.54 7.18 20.25
CA THR A 35 2.70 8.32 21.18
C THR A 35 2.95 9.65 20.47
N ARG A 36 3.59 9.62 19.29
CA ARG A 36 3.85 10.79 18.44
C ARG A 36 2.69 11.08 17.48
N PHE A 37 1.98 10.03 17.04
CA PHE A 37 0.82 10.11 16.15
C PHE A 37 -0.38 9.38 16.79
N PRO A 38 -1.02 9.97 17.80
CA PRO A 38 -2.08 9.31 18.55
C PRO A 38 -3.42 9.21 17.79
N GLN A 39 -3.61 9.99 16.73
CA GLN A 39 -4.85 10.04 15.95
C GLN A 39 -4.54 10.10 14.46
N LEU A 40 -5.01 9.10 13.72
CA LEU A 40 -4.90 8.99 12.26
C LEU A 40 -6.30 8.86 11.68
N GLU A 41 -6.69 9.81 10.83
CA GLU A 41 -7.97 9.80 10.15
C GLU A 41 -7.76 9.54 8.65
N LEU A 42 -8.35 8.47 8.13
CA LEU A 42 -8.27 8.10 6.72
C LEU A 42 -9.55 8.51 5.99
N MET A 43 -9.42 9.30 4.93
CA MET A 43 -10.52 9.71 4.07
C MET A 43 -10.27 9.25 2.63
N TYR A 44 -11.28 8.63 2.02
CA TYR A 44 -11.23 8.10 0.67
C TYR A 44 -12.65 8.05 0.06
N SER A 45 -12.76 8.01 -1.27
CA SER A 45 -14.04 7.74 -1.95
C SER A 45 -14.31 6.25 -1.97
N ARG A 46 -15.52 5.83 -1.57
CA ARG A 46 -15.95 4.43 -1.64
C ARG A 46 -16.27 4.00 -3.08
N GLU A 47 -16.70 4.95 -3.90
CA GLU A 47 -17.11 4.76 -5.29
C GLU A 47 -15.92 4.65 -6.23
N SER A 48 -14.83 5.37 -5.94
CA SER A 48 -13.64 5.47 -6.78
C SER A 48 -12.32 5.44 -5.97
N PRO A 49 -12.08 4.42 -5.13
CA PRO A 49 -10.97 4.38 -4.17
C PRO A 49 -9.57 4.26 -4.80
N VAL A 50 -9.48 3.91 -6.08
CA VAL A 50 -8.22 3.77 -6.83
C VAL A 50 -8.00 4.89 -7.85
N GLN A 51 -8.93 5.84 -7.96
CA GLN A 51 -8.83 6.98 -8.87
C GLN A 51 -8.73 8.28 -8.08
N GLU A 52 -9.61 8.44 -7.08
CA GLU A 52 -9.61 9.63 -6.23
C GLU A 52 -8.47 9.61 -5.20
N PRO A 53 -7.92 10.78 -4.83
CA PRO A 53 -6.87 10.87 -3.83
C PRO A 53 -7.29 10.32 -2.46
N VAL A 54 -6.37 9.61 -1.81
CA VAL A 54 -6.53 9.17 -0.42
C VAL A 54 -5.89 10.20 0.50
N THR A 55 -6.61 10.61 1.55
CA THR A 55 -6.14 11.61 2.51
C THR A 55 -5.94 10.99 3.88
N VAL A 56 -4.76 11.22 4.48
CA VAL A 56 -4.46 10.88 5.87
C VAL A 56 -4.34 12.18 6.65
N ASN A 57 -5.29 12.43 7.55
CA ASN A 57 -5.27 13.58 8.45
C ASN A 57 -4.66 13.18 9.80
N LEU A 58 -3.72 14.01 10.27
CA LEU A 58 -3.01 13.87 11.53
C LEU A 58 -3.39 15.07 12.42
N PRO A 59 -4.61 15.10 12.97
CA PRO A 59 -5.13 16.27 13.68
C PRO A 59 -4.27 16.62 14.89
N ALA A 60 -3.74 15.64 15.62
CA ALA A 60 -2.85 15.86 16.76
C ALA A 60 -1.51 16.54 16.38
N ASN A 61 -1.11 16.46 15.11
CA ASN A 61 0.15 17.00 14.60
C ASN A 61 -0.06 18.23 13.69
N GLY A 62 -1.31 18.56 13.36
CA GLY A 62 -1.64 19.67 12.46
C GLY A 62 -1.22 19.42 11.02
N ILE A 63 -1.12 18.16 10.58
CA ILE A 63 -0.62 17.77 9.26
C ILE A 63 -1.66 16.97 8.49
N ARG A 64 -1.77 17.23 7.19
CA ARG A 64 -2.57 16.44 6.25
C ARG A 64 -1.69 15.93 5.11
N LEU A 65 -1.79 14.64 4.84
CA LEU A 65 -1.03 13.95 3.79
C LEU A 65 -2.01 13.51 2.71
N ARG A 66 -1.66 13.72 1.44
CA ARG A 66 -2.51 13.32 0.32
C ARG A 66 -1.76 12.46 -0.68
N PHE A 67 -2.36 11.33 -1.01
CA PHE A 67 -1.82 10.30 -1.89
C PHE A 67 -2.67 10.24 -3.16
N ASP A 68 -2.06 9.99 -4.31
CA ASP A 68 -2.85 9.70 -5.52
C ASP A 68 -3.60 8.36 -5.40
N GLY A 69 -4.69 8.17 -6.14
CA GLY A 69 -5.47 6.94 -6.07
C GLY A 69 -4.76 5.73 -6.69
N ALA A 70 -4.18 5.91 -7.88
CA ALA A 70 -3.73 4.80 -8.73
C ALA A 70 -2.48 4.08 -8.18
N GLN A 71 -1.46 4.84 -7.77
CA GLN A 71 -0.19 4.32 -7.25
C GLN A 71 -0.07 4.47 -5.73
N GLN A 72 -1.00 5.18 -5.09
CA GLN A 72 -0.98 5.47 -3.65
C GLN A 72 0.33 6.11 -3.19
N ARG A 73 0.79 7.13 -3.91
CA ARG A 73 2.05 7.84 -3.60
C ARG A 73 1.77 9.19 -3.00
N LEU A 74 2.52 9.55 -1.97
CA LEU A 74 2.40 10.85 -1.31
C LEU A 74 2.71 11.97 -2.31
N ARG A 75 1.72 12.79 -2.64
CA ARG A 75 1.83 13.90 -3.60
C ARG A 75 1.94 15.26 -2.92
N LEU A 76 1.31 15.39 -1.76
CA LEU A 76 1.14 16.67 -1.09
C LEU A 76 1.16 16.47 0.43
N ILE A 77 1.98 17.27 1.09
CA ILE A 77 2.06 17.38 2.55
C ILE A 77 1.60 18.77 2.92
N GLU A 78 0.62 18.89 3.79
CA GLU A 78 0.05 20.16 4.20
C GLU A 78 0.21 20.30 5.71
N VAL A 79 0.71 21.45 6.14
CA VAL A 79 0.74 21.87 7.54
C VAL A 79 -0.42 22.84 7.73
N LEU A 80 -1.43 22.40 8.47
CA LEU A 80 -2.67 23.11 8.72
C LEU A 80 -2.67 23.82 10.07
N ASP A 81 -1.88 23.34 11.02
CA ASP A 81 -1.68 23.98 12.33
C ASP A 81 -0.21 23.87 12.73
N PHE A 82 0.52 24.98 12.65
CA PHE A 82 1.94 25.04 12.96
C PHE A 82 2.24 24.91 14.47
N THR A 83 1.24 25.02 15.35
CA THR A 83 1.43 24.90 16.81
C THR A 83 1.55 23.45 17.29
N ARG A 84 1.18 22.50 16.42
CA ARG A 84 1.14 21.06 16.71
C ARG A 84 2.34 20.28 16.15
N ASN A 85 3.33 20.98 15.63
CA ASN A 85 4.56 20.41 15.08
C ASN A 85 5.74 21.36 15.31
N HIS A 86 6.94 20.85 15.06
CA HIS A 86 8.17 21.62 15.11
C HIS A 86 8.92 21.43 13.80
N ILE A 87 8.88 22.45 12.94
CA ILE A 87 9.46 22.38 11.60
C ILE A 87 10.68 23.28 11.51
N THR A 88 11.77 22.77 10.94
CA THR A 88 13.00 23.52 10.70
C THR A 88 13.31 23.58 9.20
N PHE A 89 14.00 24.62 8.75
CA PHE A 89 14.54 24.75 7.41
C PHE A 89 15.96 25.30 7.49
N ASN A 90 16.95 24.55 6.99
CA ASN A 90 18.38 24.86 7.10
C ASN A 90 18.78 25.24 8.55
N ASP A 91 18.44 24.36 9.50
CA ASP A 91 18.70 24.50 10.95
C ASP A 91 18.05 25.73 11.61
N ARG A 92 17.09 26.37 10.95
CA ARG A 92 16.31 27.49 11.49
C ARG A 92 14.87 27.09 11.69
N ASP A 93 14.27 27.51 12.80
CA ASP A 93 12.87 27.23 13.06
C ASP A 93 11.96 27.98 12.09
N LEU A 94 10.99 27.24 11.53
CA LEU A 94 9.97 27.79 10.66
C LEU A 94 9.11 28.80 11.44
N VAL A 95 8.61 28.39 12.61
CA VAL A 95 7.94 29.26 13.58
C VAL A 95 8.91 29.54 14.72
N ARG A 96 9.12 30.81 15.05
CA ARG A 96 10.05 31.17 16.12
C ARG A 96 9.54 30.62 17.46
N PRO A 97 10.39 29.96 18.26
CA PRO A 97 10.05 29.61 19.63
C PRO A 97 9.69 30.88 20.41
N VAL A 98 8.60 30.83 21.16
CA VAL A 98 8.24 31.90 22.10
C VAL A 98 9.20 31.81 23.29
N SER A 99 10.40 32.37 23.18
CA SER A 99 11.35 32.42 24.29
C SER A 99 11.48 33.84 24.85
N VAL A 100 10.94 34.00 26.06
CA VAL A 100 11.19 35.02 27.12
C VAL A 100 10.53 36.40 26.95
N ALA A 101 9.57 36.64 27.87
CA ALA A 101 8.81 37.86 28.17
C ALA A 101 7.78 38.33 27.11
N PRO A 102 6.46 38.24 27.37
CA PRO A 102 5.51 39.02 26.60
C PRO A 102 5.75 40.49 26.91
N ALA A 103 6.19 41.26 25.91
CA ALA A 103 5.99 42.69 25.95
C ALA A 103 4.47 42.91 26.03
N ALA A 104 4.00 43.50 27.13
CA ALA A 104 2.60 43.75 27.37
C ALA A 104 2.01 44.54 26.19
N GLY A 105 1.19 43.87 25.37
CA GLY A 105 0.55 44.47 24.20
C GLY A 105 0.48 43.58 22.95
N GLU A 106 1.28 42.51 22.86
CA GLU A 106 1.17 41.58 21.72
C GLU A 106 0.05 40.56 21.98
N THR A 107 -1.13 40.84 21.41
CA THR A 107 -2.19 39.84 21.22
C THR A 107 -1.60 38.58 20.59
N THR A 108 -1.79 37.42 21.23
CA THR A 108 -1.45 36.07 20.78
C THR A 108 -1.40 35.95 19.26
N GLY A 109 -0.21 36.17 18.69
CA GLY A 109 0.01 36.16 17.26
C GLY A 109 -0.31 34.77 16.73
N SER A 110 -1.26 34.69 15.80
CA SER A 110 -1.59 33.54 14.95
C SER A 110 -0.41 32.57 14.80
N GLY A 111 -0.60 31.31 15.19
CA GLY A 111 0.47 30.35 15.47
C GLY A 111 1.36 29.91 14.31
N GLY A 112 1.34 30.58 13.15
CA GLY A 112 2.14 30.29 11.98
C GLY A 112 3.32 31.26 11.75
N PRO A 113 4.20 30.96 10.78
CA PRO A 113 5.34 31.80 10.44
C PRO A 113 4.91 33.13 9.81
N SER A 114 5.52 34.24 10.22
CA SER A 114 5.24 35.56 9.63
C SER A 114 5.83 35.68 8.22
N PHE A 115 5.18 36.46 7.36
CA PHE A 115 5.68 36.73 6.00
C PHE A 115 7.12 37.24 6.02
N LYS A 116 7.42 38.20 6.89
CA LYS A 116 8.78 38.77 7.04
C LYS A 116 9.82 37.71 7.43
N HIS A 117 9.46 36.73 8.26
CA HIS A 117 10.36 35.65 8.65
C HIS A 117 10.62 34.71 7.47
N ILE A 118 9.56 34.30 6.75
CA ILE A 118 9.67 33.46 5.55
C ILE A 118 10.55 34.15 4.49
N TYR A 119 10.20 35.39 4.15
CA TYR A 119 10.81 36.14 3.06
C TYR A 119 12.25 36.58 3.36
N HIS A 120 12.55 37.11 4.54
CA HIS A 120 13.87 37.69 4.83
C HIS A 120 14.85 36.73 5.54
N LYS A 121 14.37 35.66 6.18
CA LYS A 121 15.22 34.79 7.03
C LYS A 121 15.27 33.34 6.59
N LEU A 122 14.26 32.84 5.87
CA LEU A 122 14.19 31.43 5.49
C LEU A 122 14.43 31.22 3.99
N LEU A 123 13.50 31.65 3.13
CA LEU A 123 13.47 31.24 1.72
C LEU A 123 13.92 32.34 0.76
N GLY A 124 13.92 33.61 1.17
CA GLY A 124 14.35 34.72 0.33
C GLY A 124 13.27 35.26 -0.60
N PRO A 125 13.67 36.11 -1.56
CA PRO A 125 12.79 36.65 -2.60
C PRO A 125 12.18 35.55 -3.47
N THR A 126 10.95 35.78 -3.94
CA THR A 126 10.24 34.89 -4.86
C THR A 126 9.37 35.69 -5.81
N TYR A 127 8.84 35.02 -6.83
CA TYR A 127 7.86 35.57 -7.76
C TYR A 127 6.54 35.89 -7.07
N ALA A 128 5.71 36.73 -7.70
CA ALA A 128 4.37 37.01 -7.21
C ALA A 128 3.57 35.71 -7.04
N GLY A 129 2.87 35.62 -5.92
CA GLY A 129 1.93 34.54 -5.65
C GLY A 129 0.61 34.71 -6.40
N GLU A 130 -0.34 33.83 -6.08
CA GLU A 130 -1.68 33.87 -6.63
C GLU A 130 -2.68 34.35 -5.57
N TYR A 131 -3.56 35.27 -5.94
CA TYR A 131 -4.71 35.63 -5.11
C TYR A 131 -5.97 34.91 -5.59
N ILE A 132 -6.65 34.26 -4.66
CA ILE A 132 -7.93 33.59 -4.85
C ILE A 132 -8.97 34.43 -4.10
N PRO A 133 -9.92 35.08 -4.80
CA PRO A 133 -10.95 35.88 -4.16
C PRO A 133 -11.87 35.02 -3.28
N PRO A 134 -12.56 35.60 -2.29
CA PRO A 134 -13.54 34.87 -1.50
C PRO A 134 -14.63 34.28 -2.41
N ASN A 135 -15.04 33.04 -2.15
CA ASN A 135 -16.19 32.45 -2.80
C ASN A 135 -17.44 33.25 -2.40
N GLY A 136 -18.27 33.64 -3.36
CA GLY A 136 -19.44 34.53 -3.16
C GLY A 136 -20.52 34.02 -2.21
N ASP A 137 -20.39 32.79 -1.70
CA ASP A 137 -21.31 32.17 -0.74
C ASP A 137 -20.94 32.45 0.74
N ASN A 138 -19.75 32.97 1.01
CA ASN A 138 -19.31 33.32 2.37
C ASN A 138 -19.40 34.85 2.58
N GLU A 139 -20.07 35.29 3.64
CA GLU A 139 -20.18 36.71 4.06
C GLU A 139 -18.83 37.39 4.41
N SER A 140 -17.70 36.71 4.21
CA SER A 140 -16.37 37.21 4.54
C SER A 140 -15.66 37.80 3.32
N ASP A 141 -15.32 39.09 3.36
CA ASP A 141 -14.51 39.83 2.35
C ASP A 141 -13.02 39.43 2.33
N VAL A 142 -12.70 38.19 2.70
CA VAL A 142 -11.34 37.70 2.91
C VAL A 142 -11.02 36.62 1.90
N GLY A 143 -10.17 36.96 0.93
CA GLY A 143 -9.59 36.00 0.02
C GLY A 143 -8.33 35.35 0.56
N VAL A 144 -7.70 34.56 -0.29
CA VAL A 144 -6.51 33.78 0.03
C VAL A 144 -5.38 34.18 -0.92
N TYR A 145 -4.23 34.54 -0.37
CA TYR A 145 -3.01 34.78 -1.13
C TYR A 145 -2.04 33.61 -0.92
N VAL A 146 -1.66 32.94 -2.00
CA VAL A 146 -0.73 31.80 -2.00
C VAL A 146 0.65 32.27 -2.46
N LEU A 147 1.56 32.44 -1.51
CA LEU A 147 2.96 32.75 -1.78
C LEU A 147 3.69 31.44 -2.15
N SER A 148 4.21 31.35 -3.37
CA SER A 148 4.85 30.13 -3.85
C SER A 148 6.36 30.25 -3.94
N TYR A 149 7.04 29.15 -3.60
CA TYR A 149 8.44 28.85 -3.87
C TYR A 149 8.51 27.51 -4.63
N PRO A 150 9.66 27.15 -5.21
CA PRO A 150 9.84 25.81 -5.77
C PRO A 150 9.59 24.71 -4.72
N GLY A 151 8.50 23.99 -4.90
CA GLY A 151 8.06 22.85 -4.09
C GLY A 151 7.54 23.16 -2.68
N VAL A 152 7.34 24.45 -2.34
CA VAL A 152 6.70 24.87 -1.09
C VAL A 152 5.82 26.09 -1.34
N ALA A 153 4.64 26.14 -0.74
CA ALA A 153 3.79 27.34 -0.76
C ALA A 153 3.23 27.65 0.62
N PHE A 154 3.04 28.94 0.89
CA PHE A 154 2.45 29.46 2.12
C PHE A 154 1.16 30.20 1.80
N THR A 155 0.12 29.90 2.57
CA THR A 155 -1.20 30.48 2.39
C THR A 155 -1.41 31.58 3.41
N PHE A 156 -1.81 32.77 2.97
CA PHE A 156 -2.15 33.90 3.81
C PHE A 156 -3.59 34.33 3.57
N LYS A 157 -4.31 34.70 4.63
CA LYS A 157 -5.60 35.38 4.48
C LYS A 157 -5.35 36.84 4.10
N LEU A 158 -6.04 37.34 3.08
CA LEU A 158 -5.90 38.70 2.57
C LEU A 158 -7.28 39.30 2.23
N PRO A 159 -7.70 40.40 2.90
CA PRO A 159 -8.91 41.12 2.55
C PRO A 159 -8.90 41.56 1.08
N ALA A 160 -10.04 41.41 0.39
CA ALA A 160 -10.15 41.75 -1.04
C ALA A 160 -9.86 43.23 -1.32
N SER A 161 -10.26 44.11 -0.40
CA SER A 161 -9.99 45.56 -0.45
C SER A 161 -8.49 45.93 -0.48
N ILE A 162 -7.59 45.07 0.01
CA ILE A 162 -6.13 45.35 0.03
C ILE A 162 -5.47 44.90 -1.27
N TYR A 163 -6.00 43.84 -1.88
CA TYR A 163 -5.44 43.23 -3.07
C TYR A 163 -5.50 44.16 -4.29
N SER A 164 -4.42 44.21 -5.04
CA SER A 164 -4.33 44.88 -6.33
C SER A 164 -3.27 44.15 -7.16
N PRO A 165 -3.55 43.85 -8.45
CA PRO A 165 -2.59 43.16 -9.31
C PRO A 165 -1.33 43.98 -9.58
N ASP A 166 -1.39 45.30 -9.41
CA ASP A 166 -0.27 46.22 -9.66
C ASP A 166 0.68 46.36 -8.46
N LYS A 167 0.30 45.85 -7.29
CA LYS A 167 1.14 45.90 -6.09
C LYS A 167 2.05 44.68 -6.02
N ASP A 168 3.31 44.90 -5.67
CA ASP A 168 4.24 43.81 -5.41
C ASP A 168 3.88 43.02 -4.13
N VAL A 169 4.40 41.80 -4.02
CA VAL A 169 4.11 40.87 -2.93
C VAL A 169 4.52 41.39 -1.55
N VAL A 170 5.63 42.13 -1.46
CA VAL A 170 6.13 42.68 -0.19
C VAL A 170 5.19 43.77 0.29
N SER A 171 4.75 44.64 -0.62
CA SER A 171 3.77 45.69 -0.36
C SER A 171 2.41 45.11 0.05
N LEU A 172 1.94 44.07 -0.63
CA LEU A 172 0.67 43.39 -0.32
C LEU A 172 0.70 42.73 1.06
N LEU A 173 1.71 41.90 1.33
CA LEU A 173 1.75 41.11 2.56
C LEU A 173 2.31 41.88 3.78
N SER A 174 2.93 43.05 3.56
CA SER A 174 3.33 43.96 4.63
C SER A 174 2.25 44.99 4.99
N ALA A 175 1.21 45.15 4.16
CA ALA A 175 0.09 46.05 4.43
C ALA A 175 -0.72 45.61 5.66
N VAL A 176 -0.73 44.32 5.96
CA VAL A 176 -1.32 43.76 7.18
C VAL A 176 -0.20 43.56 8.21
N PRO A 177 -0.24 44.24 9.37
CA PRO A 177 0.79 44.07 10.39
C PRO A 177 0.77 42.64 10.94
N ASN A 178 1.96 42.06 11.12
CA ASN A 178 2.14 40.70 11.65
C ASN A 178 1.39 39.61 10.87
N GLN A 179 1.23 39.75 9.56
CA GLN A 179 0.61 38.71 8.74
C GLN A 179 1.39 37.40 8.82
N THR A 180 0.69 36.32 9.15
CA THR A 180 1.25 34.96 9.25
C THR A 180 0.58 34.02 8.27
N ALA A 181 1.32 32.97 7.92
CA ALA A 181 0.79 31.91 7.10
C ALA A 181 -0.23 31.10 7.91
N THR A 182 -1.39 30.83 7.32
CA THR A 182 -2.42 29.95 7.88
C THR A 182 -2.19 28.48 7.53
N SER A 183 -1.45 28.20 6.45
CA SER A 183 -1.02 26.85 6.11
C SER A 183 0.23 26.86 5.24
N MET A 184 0.91 25.72 5.17
CA MET A 184 2.03 25.45 4.27
C MET A 184 1.76 24.18 3.49
N ALA A 185 2.10 24.16 2.20
CA ALA A 185 2.06 22.99 1.33
C ALA A 185 3.46 22.64 0.87
N VAL A 186 3.82 21.36 0.87
CA VAL A 186 5.04 20.79 0.27
C VAL A 186 4.61 19.87 -0.87
N PHE A 187 5.11 20.13 -2.07
CA PHE A 187 4.71 19.46 -3.31
C PHE A 187 5.90 19.37 -4.27
N ASP A 188 5.79 18.55 -5.33
CA ASP A 188 6.77 18.52 -6.40
C ASP A 188 6.35 19.46 -7.54
N GLY A 189 7.14 20.50 -7.81
CA GLY A 189 6.88 21.44 -8.88
C GLY A 189 7.57 22.80 -8.68
N PRO A 190 7.61 23.65 -9.72
CA PRO A 190 8.26 24.96 -9.68
C PRO A 190 7.44 26.02 -8.94
N SER A 191 6.11 25.91 -8.97
CA SER A 191 5.17 26.80 -8.29
C SER A 191 3.87 26.05 -7.95
N TRP A 192 3.09 26.53 -6.98
CA TRP A 192 1.81 25.92 -6.61
C TRP A 192 0.80 25.97 -7.75
N ALA A 193 0.73 27.10 -8.46
CA ALA A 193 -0.20 27.31 -9.56
C ALA A 193 0.03 26.31 -10.71
N GLU A 194 1.29 25.99 -11.02
CA GLU A 194 1.64 24.97 -12.02
C GLU A 194 1.47 23.55 -11.46
N ALA A 195 1.96 23.28 -10.25
CA ALA A 195 1.99 21.95 -9.68
C ALA A 195 0.59 21.36 -9.45
N ARG A 196 -0.38 22.18 -9.02
CA ARG A 196 -1.74 21.71 -8.72
C ARG A 196 -2.47 21.10 -9.91
N ALA A 197 -2.13 21.50 -11.15
CA ALA A 197 -2.76 20.99 -12.36
C ALA A 197 -2.34 19.55 -12.67
N THR A 198 -1.12 19.15 -12.29
CA THR A 198 -0.55 17.83 -12.57
C THR A 198 -0.23 17.04 -11.31
N LEU A 199 -0.64 17.51 -10.13
CA LEU A 199 -0.24 16.98 -8.83
C LEU A 199 -0.43 15.46 -8.70
N TRP A 200 -1.54 14.96 -9.23
CA TRP A 200 -1.95 13.56 -9.11
C TRP A 200 -1.41 12.66 -10.23
N THR A 201 -0.98 13.24 -11.35
CA THR A 201 -0.62 12.49 -12.57
C THR A 201 0.85 12.63 -12.96
N ALA A 202 1.56 13.64 -12.45
CA ALA A 202 2.97 13.86 -12.75
C ALA A 202 3.84 12.65 -12.35
N VAL A 203 4.89 12.40 -13.12
CA VAL A 203 5.88 11.37 -12.77
C VAL A 203 6.73 11.88 -11.61
N LEU A 204 6.67 11.19 -10.47
CA LEU A 204 7.47 11.57 -9.30
C LEU A 204 8.94 11.21 -9.49
N PRO A 205 9.86 12.07 -9.02
CA PRO A 205 11.28 11.75 -9.01
C PRO A 205 11.57 10.57 -8.08
N SER A 206 12.72 9.93 -8.29
CA SER A 206 13.15 8.81 -7.44
C SER A 206 13.26 9.22 -5.98
N ILE A 207 12.65 8.44 -5.09
CA ILE A 207 12.73 8.63 -3.64
C ILE A 207 14.19 8.51 -3.16
N LYS A 208 15.02 7.72 -3.85
CA LYS A 208 16.46 7.56 -3.55
C LYS A 208 17.26 8.85 -3.71
N SER A 209 16.75 9.81 -4.48
CA SER A 209 17.35 11.14 -4.62
C SER A 209 17.02 12.08 -3.45
N ASN A 210 16.20 11.65 -2.49
CA ASN A 210 15.79 12.48 -1.37
C ASN A 210 16.88 12.52 -0.27
N PRO A 211 17.44 13.70 0.04
CA PRO A 211 18.44 13.82 1.09
C PRO A 211 17.91 13.51 2.50
N ALA A 212 16.58 13.55 2.70
CA ALA A 212 15.94 13.28 3.98
C ALA A 212 15.96 11.80 4.38
N ILE A 213 16.27 10.89 3.45
CA ILE A 213 16.31 9.45 3.71
C ILE A 213 17.76 9.06 3.99
N PRO A 214 18.07 8.54 5.20
CA PRO A 214 19.42 8.08 5.52
C PRO A 214 19.88 7.07 4.47
N ARG A 215 21.00 7.35 3.80
CA ARG A 215 21.67 6.36 2.95
C ARG A 215 22.36 5.35 3.85
N ASN A 216 21.60 4.45 4.46
CA ASN A 216 22.20 3.25 5.04
C ASN A 216 22.80 2.39 3.92
N LYS A 217 23.83 1.59 4.26
CA LYS A 217 24.58 0.76 3.31
C LYS A 217 23.70 -0.24 2.54
N ASP A 218 22.51 -0.54 3.03
CA ASP A 218 21.51 -1.35 2.34
C ASP A 218 20.64 -0.44 1.48
N VAL A 219 21.05 -0.20 0.24
CA VAL A 219 20.18 0.46 -0.74
C VAL A 219 19.04 -0.53 -1.05
N PRO A 220 17.78 -0.26 -0.66
CA PRO A 220 16.69 -1.17 -0.97
C PRO A 220 16.59 -1.33 -2.50
N ALA A 221 16.28 -2.54 -2.94
CA ALA A 221 16.02 -2.84 -4.35
C ALA A 221 15.01 -1.84 -4.92
N ASP A 222 15.13 -1.54 -6.22
CA ASP A 222 14.14 -0.67 -6.87
C ASP A 222 12.75 -1.29 -6.75
N GLU A 223 11.78 -0.47 -6.36
CA GLU A 223 10.39 -0.89 -6.16
C GLU A 223 9.82 -1.48 -7.46
N ILE A 224 8.92 -2.47 -7.36
CA ILE A 224 8.15 -2.92 -8.51
C ILE A 224 7.01 -1.93 -8.78
N SER A 225 6.98 -1.36 -9.99
CA SER A 225 5.96 -0.39 -10.43
C SER A 225 4.78 -1.00 -11.17
N LEU A 226 5.00 -2.12 -11.86
CA LEU A 226 3.98 -2.80 -12.67
C LEU A 226 4.29 -4.29 -12.76
N VAL A 227 3.26 -5.13 -12.58
CA VAL A 227 3.31 -6.56 -12.90
C VAL A 227 2.44 -6.83 -14.13
N ARG A 228 3.08 -7.25 -15.22
CA ARG A 228 2.41 -7.54 -16.48
C ARG A 228 2.16 -9.04 -16.62
N ILE A 229 0.89 -9.42 -16.76
CA ILE A 229 0.42 -10.80 -16.82
C ILE A 229 0.33 -11.24 -18.27
N HIS A 230 1.18 -12.19 -18.69
CA HIS A 230 1.24 -12.68 -20.08
C HIS A 230 0.47 -13.99 -20.29
N GLY A 231 -0.05 -14.60 -19.21
CA GLY A 231 -0.73 -15.90 -19.24
C GLY A 231 0.24 -17.08 -19.29
N GLY A 232 -0.28 -18.30 -19.08
CA GLY A 232 0.54 -19.52 -19.06
C GLY A 232 1.64 -19.52 -18.00
N GLY A 233 1.36 -18.97 -16.81
CA GLY A 233 2.34 -18.84 -15.73
C GLY A 233 3.45 -17.79 -15.93
N LYS A 234 3.37 -16.94 -16.97
CA LYS A 234 4.43 -15.96 -17.27
C LYS A 234 4.06 -14.56 -16.83
N LEU A 235 4.92 -13.96 -16.01
CA LEU A 235 4.78 -12.61 -15.50
C LEU A 235 6.04 -11.79 -15.71
N GLN A 236 5.88 -10.51 -16.04
CA GLN A 236 6.97 -9.56 -16.19
C GLN A 236 6.83 -8.42 -15.16
N LEU A 237 7.83 -8.24 -14.31
CA LEU A 237 7.81 -7.25 -13.23
C LEU A 237 8.74 -6.10 -13.60
N PHE A 238 8.21 -4.89 -13.70
CA PHE A 238 8.97 -3.68 -14.06
C PHE A 238 9.46 -2.94 -12.82
N ARG A 239 10.75 -2.61 -12.79
CA ARG A 239 11.37 -1.84 -11.70
C ARG A 239 11.20 -0.33 -11.91
N LYS A 240 10.68 0.35 -10.90
CA LYS A 240 10.39 1.79 -10.93
C LYS A 240 11.67 2.59 -11.14
N TRP A 241 11.57 3.68 -11.91
CA TRP A 241 12.69 4.59 -12.25
C TRP A 241 13.86 3.94 -13.00
N THR A 242 13.66 2.73 -13.54
CA THR A 242 14.65 2.05 -14.38
C THR A 242 13.97 1.55 -15.66
N ASN A 243 14.77 1.14 -16.64
CA ASN A 243 14.28 0.43 -17.82
C ASN A 243 14.42 -1.11 -17.65
N SER A 244 14.55 -1.59 -16.41
CA SER A 244 14.75 -3.00 -16.09
C SER A 244 13.43 -3.70 -15.80
N SER A 245 13.30 -4.93 -16.27
CA SER A 245 12.24 -5.85 -15.89
C SER A 245 12.79 -7.24 -15.60
N ILE A 246 12.12 -7.98 -14.72
CA ILE A 246 12.43 -9.37 -14.43
C ILE A 246 11.26 -10.26 -14.84
N TRP A 247 11.54 -11.53 -15.13
CA TRP A 247 10.52 -12.51 -15.50
C TRP A 247 10.34 -13.54 -14.39
N ILE A 248 9.08 -13.79 -14.03
CA ILE A 248 8.69 -14.93 -13.20
C ILE A 248 7.92 -15.90 -14.09
N HIS A 249 8.45 -17.11 -14.16
CA HIS A 249 7.85 -18.28 -14.79
C HIS A 249 7.35 -19.22 -13.69
N LEU A 250 6.03 -19.25 -13.47
CA LEU A 250 5.42 -20.17 -12.51
C LEU A 250 5.67 -21.62 -12.96
N GLY A 251 5.94 -22.51 -11.99
CA GLY A 251 6.39 -23.88 -12.21
C GLY A 251 7.89 -24.03 -12.48
N GLU A 252 8.63 -22.95 -12.69
CA GLU A 252 10.06 -23.01 -13.06
C GLU A 252 10.96 -22.13 -12.16
N THR A 253 10.48 -20.95 -11.77
CA THR A 253 11.28 -19.95 -11.05
C THR A 253 11.60 -20.40 -9.65
N THR A 254 12.87 -20.31 -9.25
CA THR A 254 13.35 -20.96 -8.04
C THR A 254 13.38 -19.97 -6.88
N PRO A 255 13.32 -20.44 -5.62
CA PRO A 255 13.45 -19.55 -4.46
C PRO A 255 14.72 -18.71 -4.47
N GLN A 256 15.85 -19.27 -4.94
CA GLN A 256 17.11 -18.56 -5.07
C GLN A 256 17.02 -17.45 -6.13
N GLU A 257 16.43 -17.72 -7.29
CA GLU A 257 16.19 -16.70 -8.32
C GLU A 257 15.30 -15.57 -7.80
N LEU A 258 14.23 -15.91 -7.05
CA LEU A 258 13.38 -14.91 -6.41
C LEU A 258 14.16 -14.01 -5.47
N VAL A 259 15.01 -14.57 -4.59
CA VAL A 259 15.81 -13.78 -3.64
C VAL A 259 16.87 -12.94 -4.36
N ILE A 260 17.48 -13.44 -5.43
CA ILE A 260 18.44 -12.68 -6.25
C ILE A 260 17.76 -11.47 -6.89
N GLU A 261 16.56 -11.64 -7.44
CA GLU A 261 15.89 -10.58 -8.21
C GLU A 261 15.04 -9.63 -7.37
N LEU A 262 14.43 -10.11 -6.28
CA LEU A 262 13.50 -9.35 -5.44
C LEU A 262 14.09 -8.98 -4.07
N GLY A 263 15.22 -9.57 -3.69
CA GLY A 263 15.72 -9.55 -2.33
C GLY A 263 15.00 -10.56 -1.42
N PRO A 264 15.41 -10.67 -0.15
CA PRO A 264 14.76 -11.55 0.81
C PRO A 264 13.29 -11.14 1.04
N PRO A 265 12.37 -12.10 1.22
CA PRO A 265 10.98 -11.79 1.57
C PRO A 265 10.91 -11.13 2.95
N ASN A 266 9.86 -10.34 3.18
CA ASN A 266 9.63 -9.69 4.47
C ASN A 266 9.20 -10.69 5.55
N ALA A 267 8.48 -11.73 5.15
CA ALA A 267 8.13 -12.86 6.00
C ALA A 267 8.02 -14.14 5.17
N ILE A 268 8.21 -15.29 5.82
CA ILE A 268 7.98 -16.62 5.23
C ILE A 268 6.91 -17.31 6.05
N TYR A 269 5.78 -17.64 5.42
CA TYR A 269 4.70 -18.40 6.05
C TYR A 269 4.70 -19.83 5.51
N ARG A 270 4.96 -20.83 6.35
CA ARG A 270 4.91 -22.24 5.95
C ARG A 270 3.47 -22.73 5.96
N LYS A 271 3.06 -23.40 4.89
CA LYS A 271 1.71 -23.97 4.80
C LYS A 271 1.67 -25.22 5.68
N ASN A 272 1.14 -25.10 6.89
CA ASN A 272 0.95 -26.26 7.76
C ASN A 272 -0.17 -27.13 7.18
N ASP A 273 0.11 -28.42 6.96
CA ASP A 273 -0.88 -29.38 6.52
C ASP A 273 -1.89 -29.67 7.66
N LYS A 274 -3.04 -28.99 7.62
CA LYS A 274 -4.12 -29.17 8.61
C LYS A 274 -4.75 -30.58 8.56
N ARG A 275 -4.40 -31.44 7.59
CA ARG A 275 -4.90 -32.83 7.54
C ARG A 275 -4.56 -33.62 8.81
N MET A 276 -3.41 -33.36 9.44
CA MET A 276 -3.01 -34.06 10.67
C MET A 276 -3.88 -33.70 11.89
N THR A 277 -4.49 -32.51 11.92
CA THR A 277 -5.33 -32.07 13.04
C THR A 277 -6.70 -32.78 13.03
N ILE A 278 -7.21 -33.14 11.86
CA ILE A 278 -8.53 -33.75 11.69
C ILE A 278 -8.53 -35.24 12.09
N HIS A 279 -7.38 -35.91 11.99
CA HIS A 279 -7.24 -37.32 12.42
C HIS A 279 -7.12 -37.50 13.94
N ASN A 280 -6.70 -36.47 14.69
CA ASN A 280 -6.66 -36.53 16.15
C ASN A 280 -8.03 -36.42 16.82
N LEU A 281 -9.04 -35.85 16.14
CA LEU A 281 -10.40 -35.75 16.69
C LEU A 281 -11.28 -36.98 16.39
N ARG A 282 -10.81 -37.94 15.59
CA ARG A 282 -11.67 -39.00 15.03
C ARG A 282 -11.33 -40.42 15.49
N ASN A 283 -10.59 -40.58 16.59
CA ASN A 283 -10.32 -41.88 17.19
C ASN A 283 -11.01 -42.07 18.55
N PRO A 284 -12.34 -42.29 18.62
CA PRO A 284 -12.96 -42.87 19.80
C PRO A 284 -13.02 -44.39 19.64
N GLY A 285 -12.06 -45.13 20.23
CA GLY A 285 -12.20 -46.58 20.36
C GLY A 285 -10.89 -47.36 20.46
N GLY A 286 -10.50 -47.71 21.68
CA GLY A 286 -9.45 -48.68 21.96
C GLY A 286 -8.94 -48.57 23.39
N GLY A 287 -9.72 -49.06 24.36
CA GLY A 287 -9.40 -48.99 25.78
C GLY A 287 -8.30 -49.95 26.24
N ALA A 288 -7.54 -49.52 27.24
CA ALA A 288 -6.96 -50.36 28.31
C ALA A 288 -6.53 -49.47 29.50
N ASP A 289 -7.41 -49.46 30.50
CA ASP A 289 -7.23 -49.45 31.96
C ASP A 289 -5.97 -48.87 32.64
N GLY A 290 -6.21 -48.03 33.66
CA GLY A 290 -5.47 -48.07 34.93
C GLY A 290 -4.65 -46.84 35.36
N GLY A 291 -5.21 -45.98 36.23
CA GLY A 291 -4.42 -45.20 37.20
C GLY A 291 -4.84 -43.73 37.44
N GLU A 292 -5.47 -43.48 38.58
CA GLU A 292 -5.83 -42.15 39.11
C GLU A 292 -4.63 -41.19 39.28
N ALA A 293 -4.83 -39.91 38.97
CA ALA A 293 -4.57 -38.76 39.87
C ALA A 293 -4.95 -37.45 39.16
N GLY A 294 -5.83 -36.68 39.78
CA GLY A 294 -6.50 -35.53 39.16
C GLY A 294 -5.65 -34.29 38.92
N ARG A 295 -6.18 -33.39 38.08
CA ARG A 295 -6.08 -31.94 38.19
C ARG A 295 -7.03 -31.24 37.20
N THR A 296 -7.93 -30.45 37.80
CA THR A 296 -8.62 -29.24 37.34
C THR A 296 -8.59 -28.87 35.85
N ASP A 297 -9.80 -28.79 35.29
CA ASP A 297 -10.19 -27.91 34.18
C ASP A 297 -9.61 -26.51 34.36
N ASP A 298 -8.87 -26.02 33.36
CA ASP A 298 -8.77 -24.58 33.10
C ASP A 298 -8.58 -24.36 31.59
N LEU A 299 -9.70 -23.98 30.97
CA LEU A 299 -9.78 -23.37 29.66
C LEU A 299 -9.07 -22.02 29.71
N THR A 300 -7.88 -21.94 29.12
CA THR A 300 -7.29 -20.65 28.73
C THR A 300 -6.80 -20.73 27.29
N ASP A 301 -7.73 -20.36 26.42
CA ASP A 301 -7.51 -19.68 25.16
C ASP A 301 -6.64 -18.42 25.43
N THR A 302 -5.42 -18.39 24.91
CA THR A 302 -4.64 -17.15 24.84
C THR A 302 -3.67 -17.21 23.67
N ASP A 303 -4.15 -16.71 22.52
CA ASP A 303 -3.32 -16.17 21.45
C ASP A 303 -2.32 -15.15 22.03
N GLN A 304 -1.03 -15.45 21.96
CA GLN A 304 0.05 -14.50 22.23
C GLN A 304 0.90 -14.36 20.97
N SER A 305 0.48 -13.41 20.14
CA SER A 305 1.31 -12.85 19.08
C SER A 305 2.38 -11.92 19.69
N SER A 306 3.63 -12.20 19.30
CA SER A 306 4.81 -11.31 19.29
C SER A 306 5.27 -10.67 20.61
N LEU A 307 6.43 -11.08 21.11
CA LEU A 307 7.39 -10.18 21.74
C LEU A 307 8.84 -10.60 21.42
N MET A 308 9.63 -9.60 21.08
CA MET A 308 11.02 -9.68 20.68
C MET A 308 11.89 -9.33 21.90
N THR A 309 12.85 -10.19 22.26
CA THR A 309 13.93 -9.84 23.20
C THR A 309 15.19 -10.62 22.82
N GLY A 310 16.28 -9.90 22.55
CA GLY A 310 17.61 -10.49 22.42
C GLY A 310 18.17 -10.90 23.78
N SER A 311 19.02 -11.92 23.76
CA SER A 311 20.04 -12.15 24.80
C SER A 311 21.22 -12.89 24.19
N GLU A 312 22.38 -12.51 24.68
CA GLU A 312 23.73 -12.83 24.24
C GLU A 312 24.17 -14.28 24.57
N ASP A 313 25.13 -14.76 23.78
CA ASP A 313 26.18 -15.74 24.05
C ASP A 313 25.95 -16.85 25.11
N THR A 314 25.79 -18.08 24.60
CA THR A 314 26.46 -19.25 25.19
C THR A 314 26.80 -20.25 24.09
N ASN A 315 28.09 -20.55 23.96
CA ASN A 315 28.62 -21.65 23.16
C ASN A 315 28.17 -22.97 23.77
N ASP A 316 27.54 -23.83 22.99
CA ASP A 316 27.67 -25.29 23.13
C ASP A 316 27.55 -25.92 21.75
N GLU A 317 28.69 -26.41 21.25
CA GLU A 317 28.78 -27.36 20.16
C GLU A 317 28.47 -28.75 20.74
N ASP A 318 27.39 -29.40 20.29
CA ASP A 318 27.36 -30.81 19.85
C ASP A 318 25.93 -31.37 19.77
N ALA A 319 25.52 -31.62 18.52
CA ALA A 319 24.74 -32.75 18.02
C ALA A 319 23.69 -33.46 18.91
N VAL A 320 22.41 -33.27 18.58
CA VAL A 320 21.53 -34.40 18.22
C VAL A 320 20.49 -33.95 17.18
N GLU A 321 20.71 -34.34 15.93
CA GLU A 321 19.65 -34.37 14.91
C GLU A 321 18.71 -35.53 15.27
N GLU A 322 17.65 -35.25 16.03
CA GLU A 322 16.55 -36.19 16.17
C GLU A 322 15.60 -35.97 14.99
N GLU A 323 15.75 -36.81 13.96
CA GLU A 323 14.85 -36.95 12.82
C GLU A 323 13.41 -37.26 13.29
N ALA A 324 12.64 -36.22 13.62
CA ALA A 324 11.19 -36.30 13.54
C ALA A 324 10.81 -36.27 12.04
N VAL A 325 10.80 -37.45 11.42
CA VAL A 325 10.29 -37.68 10.05
C VAL A 325 8.76 -37.48 10.03
N GLY A 326 8.33 -36.23 10.15
CA GLY A 326 7.03 -35.75 9.74
C GLY A 326 7.22 -35.02 8.42
N HIS A 327 6.52 -35.45 7.38
CA HIS A 327 6.60 -34.89 6.03
C HIS A 327 6.06 -33.44 6.01
N VAL A 328 6.83 -32.47 6.52
CA VAL A 328 6.53 -31.05 6.39
C VAL A 328 6.62 -30.75 4.91
N SER A 329 5.47 -30.53 4.26
CA SER A 329 5.48 -30.06 2.87
C SER A 329 6.38 -28.82 2.84
N GLY A 330 7.42 -28.84 2.00
CA GLY A 330 8.35 -27.69 1.86
C GLY A 330 7.66 -26.42 1.34
N GLU A 331 6.33 -26.40 1.28
CA GLU A 331 5.50 -25.33 0.76
C GLU A 331 5.47 -24.14 1.70
N CYS A 332 5.79 -22.97 1.17
CA CYS A 332 5.73 -21.74 1.92
C CYS A 332 5.41 -20.54 1.03
N PHE A 333 4.79 -19.54 1.63
CA PHE A 333 4.59 -18.24 1.02
C PHE A 333 5.76 -17.34 1.37
N TYR A 334 6.35 -16.74 0.34
CA TYR A 334 7.26 -15.60 0.46
C TYR A 334 6.42 -14.33 0.40
N ASN A 335 6.31 -13.63 1.52
CA ASN A 335 5.50 -12.43 1.64
C ASN A 335 6.36 -11.19 1.39
N TYR A 336 6.04 -10.43 0.33
CA TYR A 336 6.70 -9.17 0.01
C TYR A 336 5.75 -7.99 0.26
N PHE A 337 5.50 -7.68 1.54
CA PHE A 337 4.59 -6.59 1.96
C PHE A 337 4.91 -5.25 1.27
N TYR A 338 6.19 -4.92 1.12
CA TYR A 338 6.63 -3.67 0.49
C TYR A 338 6.63 -3.70 -1.05
N LEU A 339 6.58 -4.88 -1.68
CA LEU A 339 6.41 -5.00 -3.13
C LEU A 339 4.94 -5.19 -3.54
N GLY A 340 4.08 -5.58 -2.60
CA GLY A 340 2.64 -5.68 -2.78
C GLY A 340 2.16 -7.04 -3.27
N PHE A 341 2.95 -8.09 -3.10
CA PHE A 341 2.57 -9.43 -3.54
C PHE A 341 3.13 -10.54 -2.65
N ASP A 342 2.50 -11.70 -2.69
CA ASP A 342 3.00 -12.95 -2.09
C ASP A 342 3.30 -13.97 -3.19
N ILE A 343 4.32 -14.81 -2.97
CA ILE A 343 4.69 -15.89 -3.89
C ILE A 343 4.57 -17.22 -3.16
N LEU A 344 3.74 -18.15 -3.64
CA LEU A 344 3.77 -19.52 -3.18
C LEU A 344 4.95 -20.25 -3.81
N VAL A 345 5.81 -20.77 -2.96
CA VAL A 345 6.90 -21.67 -3.29
C VAL A 345 6.45 -23.08 -2.93
N SER A 346 6.29 -23.97 -3.91
CA SER A 346 5.85 -25.36 -3.71
C SER A 346 6.53 -26.29 -4.72
N THR A 347 6.20 -27.58 -4.68
CA THR A 347 6.61 -28.51 -5.74
C THR A 347 6.04 -28.07 -7.09
N PRO A 348 6.71 -28.39 -8.21
CA PRO A 348 6.34 -27.89 -9.53
C PRO A 348 4.95 -28.39 -9.93
N THR A 349 4.08 -27.45 -10.27
CA THR A 349 2.77 -27.71 -10.88
C THR A 349 2.79 -27.25 -12.33
N HIS A 350 2.05 -27.92 -13.21
CA HIS A 350 1.88 -27.44 -14.58
C HIS A 350 1.21 -26.06 -14.57
N PRO A 351 1.79 -25.05 -15.24
CA PRO A 351 1.16 -23.74 -15.37
C PRO A 351 -0.21 -23.83 -16.04
N SER A 352 -1.03 -22.81 -15.83
CA SER A 352 -2.33 -22.72 -16.49
C SER A 352 -2.23 -22.78 -18.01
N ARG A 353 -3.33 -23.14 -18.68
CA ARG A 353 -3.39 -23.10 -20.15
C ARG A 353 -3.05 -21.69 -20.67
N CYS A 354 -2.32 -21.62 -21.78
CA CYS A 354 -2.05 -20.36 -22.46
C CYS A 354 -3.33 -19.73 -23.03
N PRO A 355 -3.41 -18.38 -23.11
CA PRO A 355 -4.51 -17.67 -23.76
C PRO A 355 -4.73 -18.08 -25.22
N PRO A 356 -5.96 -18.00 -25.75
CA PRO A 356 -6.23 -18.16 -27.18
C PRO A 356 -5.43 -17.18 -28.04
N GLY A 357 -4.90 -17.64 -29.17
CA GLY A 357 -4.11 -16.79 -30.06
C GLY A 357 -2.75 -16.40 -29.48
N TYR A 358 -2.32 -17.02 -28.37
CA TYR A 358 -0.98 -16.85 -27.83
C TYR A 358 0.06 -17.33 -28.85
N ASN A 359 0.67 -16.37 -29.54
CA ASN A 359 1.90 -16.59 -30.27
C ASN A 359 3.04 -16.21 -29.32
N SER A 360 3.97 -17.13 -29.09
CA SER A 360 5.25 -16.78 -28.48
C SER A 360 6.06 -15.96 -29.49
N ASP A 361 5.63 -14.73 -29.77
CA ASP A 361 6.50 -13.74 -30.36
C ASP A 361 7.71 -13.68 -29.43
N GLY A 362 8.91 -13.95 -29.95
CA GLY A 362 10.17 -14.22 -29.21
C GLY A 362 10.67 -13.12 -28.24
N THR A 363 9.77 -12.25 -27.81
CA THR A 363 9.84 -11.27 -26.73
C THR A 363 9.88 -11.89 -25.33
N ILE A 364 9.36 -13.10 -25.14
CA ILE A 364 9.39 -13.81 -23.86
C ILE A 364 10.67 -14.64 -23.79
N PRO A 365 11.57 -14.41 -22.84
CA PRO A 365 12.79 -15.18 -22.72
C PRO A 365 12.48 -16.67 -22.52
N GLU A 366 12.99 -17.53 -23.39
CA GLU A 366 12.97 -18.98 -23.16
C GLU A 366 14.00 -19.34 -22.08
N ARG A 367 13.58 -20.14 -21.10
CA ARG A 367 14.51 -20.69 -20.10
C ARG A 367 15.38 -21.76 -20.75
N ARG A 368 16.68 -21.48 -20.84
CA ARG A 368 17.66 -22.43 -21.41
C ARG A 368 17.97 -23.63 -20.51
N PHE A 369 17.58 -23.58 -19.23
CA PHE A 369 17.84 -24.64 -18.24
C PHE A 369 16.62 -24.85 -17.35
N ALA A 370 15.85 -25.90 -17.61
CA ALA A 370 14.82 -26.40 -16.69
C ALA A 370 15.44 -27.54 -15.86
N SER A 371 15.65 -27.31 -14.56
CA SER A 371 15.99 -28.40 -13.65
C SER A 371 14.77 -29.29 -13.46
N THR A 372 14.89 -30.58 -13.77
CA THR A 372 13.77 -31.54 -13.85
C THR A 372 13.52 -32.32 -12.56
N SER A 373 14.18 -31.98 -11.46
CA SER A 373 13.98 -32.65 -10.17
C SER A 373 12.56 -32.38 -9.66
N PRO A 374 11.71 -33.41 -9.48
CA PRO A 374 10.29 -33.24 -9.14
C PRO A 374 10.08 -32.63 -7.74
N ASP A 375 11.03 -32.79 -6.83
CA ASP A 375 10.95 -32.28 -5.45
C ASP A 375 11.51 -30.86 -5.30
N ARG A 376 11.98 -30.24 -6.40
CA ARG A 376 12.52 -28.89 -6.34
C ARG A 376 11.40 -27.89 -6.16
N LEU A 377 11.50 -27.11 -5.09
CA LEU A 377 10.60 -25.99 -4.86
C LEU A 377 10.77 -24.91 -5.92
N VAL A 378 9.65 -24.42 -6.43
CA VAL A 378 9.53 -23.36 -7.43
C VAL A 378 8.35 -22.46 -7.10
N ALA A 379 8.35 -21.24 -7.62
CA ALA A 379 7.21 -20.34 -7.58
C ALA A 379 6.06 -20.98 -8.37
N THR A 380 4.90 -21.19 -7.77
CA THR A 380 3.74 -21.80 -8.42
C THR A 380 2.51 -20.91 -8.42
N LYS A 381 2.43 -19.95 -7.50
CA LYS A 381 1.33 -18.98 -7.45
C LYS A 381 1.88 -17.59 -7.10
N LEU A 382 1.32 -16.55 -7.70
CA LEU A 382 1.59 -15.15 -7.35
C LEU A 382 0.29 -14.46 -6.94
N VAL A 383 0.26 -13.85 -5.77
CA VAL A 383 -0.91 -13.12 -5.25
C VAL A 383 -0.61 -11.63 -5.26
N LEU A 384 -1.28 -10.86 -6.11
CA LEU A 384 -1.12 -9.42 -6.30
C LEU A 384 -2.15 -8.66 -5.47
N HIS A 385 -1.69 -7.81 -4.55
CA HIS A 385 -2.55 -7.09 -3.60
C HIS A 385 -2.86 -5.66 -4.05
N GLY A 386 -4.14 -5.29 -4.05
CA GLY A 386 -4.63 -3.98 -4.47
C GLY A 386 -4.55 -2.89 -3.40
N ASN A 387 -4.43 -3.27 -2.12
CA ASN A 387 -4.38 -2.35 -0.96
C ASN A 387 -5.47 -1.26 -1.01
N ILE A 388 -6.73 -1.64 -1.21
CA ILE A 388 -7.84 -0.70 -1.41
C ILE A 388 -8.36 -0.20 -0.04
N PRO A 389 -8.42 1.12 0.22
CA PRO A 389 -9.01 1.65 1.44
C PRO A 389 -10.43 1.09 1.69
N GLY A 390 -10.66 0.65 2.92
CA GLY A 390 -11.92 0.00 3.31
C GLY A 390 -11.95 -1.51 3.14
N SER A 391 -10.99 -2.12 2.43
CA SER A 391 -10.89 -3.58 2.41
C SER A 391 -10.32 -4.12 3.73
N TYR A 392 -10.64 -5.38 4.04
CA TYR A 392 -10.20 -6.04 5.27
C TYR A 392 -8.66 -6.09 5.40
N GLU A 393 -7.95 -6.34 4.30
CA GLU A 393 -6.48 -6.46 4.26
C GLU A 393 -5.78 -5.11 4.03
N PHE A 394 -6.51 -3.99 4.14
CA PHE A 394 -5.95 -2.66 3.89
C PHE A 394 -4.75 -2.37 4.79
N ASN A 395 -3.71 -1.84 4.16
CA ASN A 395 -2.40 -1.50 4.72
C ASN A 395 -1.59 -2.70 5.25
N ARG A 396 -1.94 -3.94 4.90
CA ARG A 396 -1.08 -5.11 5.12
C ARG A 396 0.02 -5.23 4.07
N HIS A 397 -0.31 -4.92 2.83
CA HIS A 397 0.60 -4.88 1.70
C HIS A 397 0.55 -3.52 1.04
N ARG A 398 1.62 -3.14 0.37
CA ARG A 398 1.62 -2.04 -0.58
C ARG A 398 0.71 -2.38 -1.77
N ARG A 399 0.07 -1.37 -2.37
CA ARG A 399 -0.63 -1.54 -3.65
C ARG A 399 0.33 -1.99 -4.76
N CYS A 400 -0.01 -3.10 -5.40
CA CYS A 400 0.63 -3.63 -6.59
C CYS A 400 -0.20 -3.28 -7.82
N CYS A 401 0.38 -2.53 -8.75
CA CYS A 401 -0.24 -2.23 -10.04
C CYS A 401 0.03 -3.36 -11.02
N TRP A 402 -0.97 -3.74 -11.81
CA TRP A 402 -0.87 -4.83 -12.77
C TRP A 402 -1.69 -4.58 -14.03
N ASP A 403 -1.32 -5.22 -15.14
CA ASP A 403 -2.07 -5.26 -16.40
C ASP A 403 -2.12 -6.67 -16.99
N ILE A 404 -3.15 -6.95 -17.79
CA ILE A 404 -3.33 -8.24 -18.48
C ILE A 404 -2.87 -8.09 -19.93
N ALA A 405 -1.60 -8.38 -20.18
CA ALA A 405 -0.91 -8.09 -21.45
C ALA A 405 -1.57 -8.76 -22.66
N TYR A 406 -2.01 -10.01 -22.51
CA TYR A 406 -2.57 -10.78 -23.63
C TYR A 406 -3.98 -10.30 -24.06
N LEU A 407 -4.56 -9.33 -23.35
CA LEU A 407 -5.78 -8.63 -23.75
C LEU A 407 -5.49 -7.28 -24.43
N GLU A 408 -4.22 -6.93 -24.64
CA GLU A 408 -3.83 -5.74 -25.40
C GLU A 408 -4.18 -5.94 -26.88
N ASP A 409 -4.98 -5.03 -27.42
CA ASP A 409 -5.31 -4.99 -28.84
C ASP A 409 -4.39 -3.96 -29.54
N PRO A 410 -3.44 -4.40 -30.41
CA PRO A 410 -2.50 -3.50 -31.08
C PRO A 410 -3.18 -2.47 -31.98
N THR A 411 -4.42 -2.73 -32.41
CA THR A 411 -5.20 -1.84 -33.29
C THR A 411 -6.02 -0.82 -32.51
N SER A 412 -6.22 -1.05 -31.21
CA SER A 412 -6.97 -0.19 -30.32
C SER A 412 -6.04 0.77 -29.58
N LYS A 413 -6.51 2.01 -29.36
CA LYS A 413 -5.83 2.95 -28.45
C LYS A 413 -6.14 2.67 -26.98
N LYS A 414 -6.96 1.66 -26.66
CA LYS A 414 -7.30 1.30 -25.29
C LYS A 414 -6.15 0.49 -24.68
N HIS A 415 -5.74 0.88 -23.48
CA HIS A 415 -4.83 0.08 -22.68
C HIS A 415 -5.47 -1.25 -22.28
N PRO A 416 -4.67 -2.32 -22.07
CA PRO A 416 -5.19 -3.58 -21.54
C PRO A 416 -5.85 -3.37 -20.16
N PRO A 417 -6.80 -4.23 -19.77
CA PRO A 417 -7.37 -4.20 -18.42
C PRO A 417 -6.29 -4.25 -17.35
N ASN A 418 -6.44 -3.41 -16.33
CA ASN A 418 -5.42 -3.17 -15.30
C ASN A 418 -6.02 -3.05 -13.89
N SER A 419 -5.15 -2.81 -12.90
CA SER A 419 -5.50 -2.65 -11.49
C SER A 419 -6.48 -1.49 -11.16
N GLU A 420 -6.72 -0.56 -12.09
CA GLU A 420 -7.68 0.53 -11.94
C GLU A 420 -9.00 0.27 -12.69
N THR A 421 -9.07 -0.79 -13.48
CA THR A 421 -10.25 -1.17 -14.27
C THR A 421 -11.29 -1.84 -13.38
N LYS A 422 -12.58 -1.46 -13.52
CA LYS A 422 -13.66 -2.14 -12.80
C LYS A 422 -13.80 -3.58 -13.28
N PHE A 423 -13.99 -4.50 -12.35
CA PHE A 423 -14.04 -5.93 -12.63
C PHE A 423 -15.06 -6.31 -13.71
N SER A 424 -16.21 -5.65 -13.78
CA SER A 424 -17.21 -5.91 -14.83
C SER A 424 -16.67 -5.78 -16.26
N GLN A 425 -15.74 -4.83 -16.48
CA GLN A 425 -15.10 -4.63 -17.79
C GLN A 425 -13.99 -5.66 -18.03
N ILE A 426 -13.29 -6.06 -16.96
CA ILE A 426 -12.28 -7.12 -17.01
C ILE A 426 -12.96 -8.46 -17.36
N GLU A 427 -14.07 -8.77 -16.69
CA GLU A 427 -14.91 -9.94 -16.89
C GLU A 427 -15.42 -10.01 -18.33
N GLU A 428 -15.95 -8.92 -18.88
CA GLU A 428 -16.39 -8.84 -20.28
C GLU A 428 -15.24 -9.15 -21.24
N SER A 429 -14.08 -8.51 -21.05
CA SER A 429 -12.89 -8.70 -21.89
C SER A 429 -12.35 -10.12 -21.84
N LEU A 430 -12.31 -10.73 -20.65
CA LEU A 430 -11.87 -12.12 -20.48
C LEU A 430 -12.87 -13.11 -21.09
N ASN A 431 -14.16 -12.92 -20.86
CA ASN A 431 -15.18 -13.80 -21.44
C ASN A 431 -15.15 -13.76 -22.98
N GLU A 432 -14.96 -12.59 -23.58
CA GLU A 432 -14.82 -12.45 -25.02
C GLU A 432 -13.57 -13.18 -25.54
N HIS A 433 -12.42 -12.94 -24.91
CA HIS A 433 -11.14 -13.52 -25.33
C HIS A 433 -11.13 -15.06 -25.21
N TRP A 434 -11.69 -15.61 -24.12
CA TRP A 434 -11.72 -17.05 -23.87
C TRP A 434 -12.92 -17.78 -24.50
N LYS A 435 -13.83 -17.06 -25.16
CA LYS A 435 -15.07 -17.58 -25.75
C LYS A 435 -14.89 -18.82 -26.63
N SER A 436 -13.82 -18.84 -27.44
CA SER A 436 -13.54 -19.92 -28.39
C SER A 436 -13.20 -21.27 -27.74
N LEU A 437 -12.84 -21.27 -26.45
CA LEU A 437 -12.43 -22.47 -25.72
C LEU A 437 -13.53 -23.04 -24.81
N TYR A 438 -14.64 -22.33 -24.63
CA TYR A 438 -15.78 -22.84 -23.86
C TYR A 438 -16.64 -23.79 -24.71
N PRO A 439 -17.13 -24.91 -24.15
CA PRO A 439 -18.02 -25.81 -24.87
C PRO A 439 -19.29 -25.08 -25.37
N PRO A 440 -19.78 -25.38 -26.60
CA PRO A 440 -21.03 -24.81 -27.08
C PRO A 440 -22.20 -25.27 -26.19
N GLY A 441 -22.88 -24.30 -25.56
CA GLY A 441 -23.97 -24.55 -24.61
C GLY A 441 -23.63 -24.31 -23.12
N GLU A 442 -22.35 -24.22 -22.76
CA GLU A 442 -21.90 -23.82 -21.41
C GLU A 442 -21.51 -22.32 -21.33
N GLY A 443 -21.36 -21.65 -22.47
CA GLY A 443 -20.93 -20.25 -22.57
C GLY A 443 -21.89 -19.19 -21.98
N GLU A 444 -23.03 -19.61 -21.40
CA GLU A 444 -23.96 -18.74 -20.66
C GLU A 444 -23.93 -18.99 -19.15
N GLY A 445 -23.26 -20.06 -18.70
CA GLY A 445 -23.00 -20.32 -17.29
C GLY A 445 -21.91 -19.38 -16.79
N ARG A 446 -22.23 -18.09 -16.60
CA ARG A 446 -21.42 -17.16 -15.80
C ARG A 446 -20.88 -17.95 -14.61
N GLN A 447 -19.57 -18.14 -14.48
CA GLN A 447 -19.02 -18.72 -13.25
C GLN A 447 -19.54 -17.86 -12.11
N ARG A 448 -20.51 -18.39 -11.35
CA ARG A 448 -21.18 -17.62 -10.31
C ARG A 448 -20.11 -17.30 -9.29
N GLY A 449 -19.84 -16.01 -9.11
CA GLY A 449 -18.85 -15.56 -8.16
C GLY A 449 -19.14 -16.13 -6.77
N MET A 450 -18.11 -16.63 -6.10
CA MET A 450 -18.22 -17.20 -4.77
C MET A 450 -18.06 -16.10 -3.73
N VAL A 451 -19.08 -15.86 -2.92
CA VAL A 451 -19.05 -14.81 -1.88
C VAL A 451 -18.22 -15.30 -0.69
N LEU A 452 -17.32 -14.45 -0.21
CA LEU A 452 -16.44 -14.68 0.93
C LEU A 452 -16.69 -13.58 1.99
N ASN A 453 -16.83 -13.97 3.25
CA ASN A 453 -17.09 -13.06 4.37
C ASN A 453 -15.88 -12.94 5.30
N ARG A 454 -14.92 -12.05 5.01
CA ARG A 454 -13.67 -11.89 5.77
C ARG A 454 -13.86 -11.49 7.25
N GLY A 455 -15.04 -11.00 7.63
CA GLY A 455 -15.36 -10.53 8.98
C GLY A 455 -15.81 -11.63 9.96
N TRP A 456 -15.92 -12.89 9.54
CA TRP A 456 -16.23 -14.00 10.43
C TRP A 456 -14.94 -14.71 10.83
N GLY A 457 -14.74 -15.00 12.12
CA GLY A 457 -13.48 -15.52 12.68
C GLY A 457 -12.98 -16.87 12.15
N ASP A 458 -13.72 -17.51 11.23
CA ASP A 458 -13.34 -18.74 10.52
C ASP A 458 -12.95 -18.47 9.06
N SER A 459 -13.00 -17.22 8.61
CA SER A 459 -12.48 -16.83 7.30
C SER A 459 -10.97 -16.66 7.36
N PRO A 460 -10.23 -17.16 6.36
CA PRO A 460 -8.80 -16.96 6.21
C PRO A 460 -8.39 -15.51 6.53
N GLY A 461 -7.70 -15.33 7.66
CA GLY A 461 -7.16 -14.02 8.07
C GLY A 461 -5.97 -13.62 7.20
N SER A 462 -5.49 -14.54 6.36
CA SER A 462 -4.38 -14.37 5.44
C SER A 462 -4.73 -14.88 4.04
N SER A 463 -4.30 -14.16 3.00
CA SER A 463 -4.27 -14.63 1.60
C SER A 463 -3.66 -16.03 1.46
N CYS A 464 -2.70 -16.36 2.32
CA CYS A 464 -2.01 -17.65 2.39
C CYS A 464 -2.94 -18.80 2.84
N GLU A 465 -3.92 -18.50 3.69
CA GLU A 465 -4.89 -19.48 4.21
C GLU A 465 -6.06 -19.70 3.23
N LEU A 466 -6.41 -18.67 2.44
CA LEU A 466 -7.47 -18.73 1.42
C LEU A 466 -7.17 -19.80 0.35
N LEU A 467 -5.91 -19.88 -0.08
CA LEU A 467 -5.49 -20.77 -1.16
C LEU A 467 -4.99 -22.13 -0.65
N GLY A 468 -4.64 -22.23 0.64
CA GLY A 468 -4.14 -23.46 1.25
C GLY A 468 -5.23 -24.49 1.57
N GLY A 469 -6.48 -24.06 1.78
CA GLY A 469 -7.61 -24.94 2.15
C GLY A 469 -8.54 -25.33 1.01
N TRP A 470 -8.36 -24.77 -0.19
CA TRP A 470 -9.35 -24.88 -1.27
C TRP A 470 -9.20 -26.11 -2.17
N GLU A 471 -8.05 -26.79 -2.16
CA GLU A 471 -7.82 -28.01 -2.96
C GLU A 471 -8.54 -29.27 -2.40
N ASP A 472 -9.06 -29.22 -1.16
CA ASP A 472 -9.56 -30.42 -0.46
C ASP A 472 -11.04 -30.42 -0.08
N SER A 473 -11.75 -29.30 -0.18
CA SER A 473 -13.11 -29.19 0.36
C SER A 473 -14.17 -29.09 -0.73
N SER A 474 -14.25 -30.14 -1.58
CA SER A 474 -15.53 -30.48 -2.20
C SER A 474 -16.34 -31.30 -1.20
N ALA A 475 -17.44 -30.71 -0.73
CA ALA A 475 -18.50 -31.29 0.11
C ALA A 475 -18.31 -31.23 1.64
N THR A 476 -19.39 -30.78 2.30
CA THR A 476 -19.74 -30.95 3.72
C THR A 476 -19.08 -30.05 4.77
N ALA A 477 -19.56 -28.80 4.91
CA ALA A 477 -19.55 -28.10 6.20
C ALA A 477 -20.58 -26.94 6.22
N ALA A 478 -21.86 -27.28 6.23
CA ALA A 478 -22.94 -26.34 6.52
C ALA A 478 -23.76 -26.87 7.70
N ALA A 479 -23.27 -26.69 8.93
CA ALA A 479 -24.10 -26.76 10.12
C ALA A 479 -23.36 -26.19 11.35
N ASN A 480 -24.00 -25.20 11.98
CA ASN A 480 -23.84 -24.72 13.36
C ASN A 480 -22.64 -23.83 13.69
N LEU A 481 -22.89 -22.53 13.94
CA LEU A 481 -22.37 -21.70 15.06
C LEU A 481 -22.88 -20.22 14.94
N PRO A 482 -22.76 -19.38 15.98
CA PRO A 482 -23.84 -18.52 16.48
C PRO A 482 -23.88 -17.11 15.86
N LYS A 483 -25.09 -16.53 15.87
CA LYS A 483 -25.35 -15.12 15.53
C LYS A 483 -24.75 -14.21 16.59
N GLY A 484 -23.70 -13.46 16.26
CA GLY A 484 -23.13 -12.50 17.20
C GLY A 484 -21.84 -11.83 16.80
N ALA A 485 -21.67 -11.43 15.53
CA ALA A 485 -20.71 -10.40 15.15
C ALA A 485 -21.29 -9.70 13.93
N ASP A 486 -21.61 -8.41 14.07
CA ASP A 486 -21.94 -7.55 12.93
C ASP A 486 -20.69 -7.48 12.05
N GLY A 487 -20.60 -8.41 11.09
CA GLY A 487 -19.61 -8.34 10.03
C GLY A 487 -19.91 -7.10 9.22
N SER A 488 -19.09 -6.06 9.39
CA SER A 488 -19.18 -4.83 8.60
C SER A 488 -19.34 -5.20 7.12
N GLU A 489 -20.28 -4.54 6.43
CA GLU A 489 -20.57 -4.76 5.00
C GLU A 489 -19.30 -4.73 4.12
N ASP A 490 -18.27 -4.00 4.58
CA ASP A 490 -16.97 -3.82 3.95
C ASP A 490 -16.06 -5.08 3.99
N SER A 491 -16.46 -6.13 4.73
CA SER A 491 -15.69 -7.37 4.87
C SER A 491 -16.04 -8.47 3.86
N THR A 492 -17.03 -8.21 2.99
CA THR A 492 -17.51 -9.24 2.04
C THR A 492 -16.96 -9.00 0.63
N THR A 493 -16.41 -10.04 0.03
CA THR A 493 -15.79 -10.03 -1.31
C THR A 493 -16.35 -11.17 -2.15
N THR A 494 -16.19 -11.10 -3.48
CA THR A 494 -16.63 -12.16 -4.39
C THR A 494 -15.45 -12.65 -5.22
N LEU A 495 -15.25 -13.96 -5.27
CA LEU A 495 -14.20 -14.63 -6.05
C LEU A 495 -14.70 -15.02 -7.43
N TYR A 496 -13.93 -14.71 -8.47
CA TYR A 496 -14.21 -15.07 -9.86
C TYR A 496 -13.00 -15.78 -10.47
N GLY A 497 -13.24 -16.93 -11.10
CA GLY A 497 -12.20 -17.73 -11.74
C GLY A 497 -12.14 -17.51 -13.25
N PHE A 498 -10.93 -17.50 -13.78
CA PHE A 498 -10.61 -17.61 -15.20
C PHE A 498 -9.41 -18.54 -15.35
N PRO A 499 -9.15 -19.10 -16.54
CA PRO A 499 -7.95 -19.92 -16.75
C PRO A 499 -6.68 -19.16 -16.34
N GLY A 500 -6.01 -19.65 -15.28
CA GLY A 500 -4.79 -19.06 -14.74
C GLY A 500 -4.97 -17.84 -13.83
N LEU A 501 -6.20 -17.39 -13.58
CA LEU A 501 -6.48 -16.18 -12.79
C LEU A 501 -7.64 -16.39 -11.83
N VAL A 502 -7.49 -15.91 -10.59
CA VAL A 502 -8.59 -15.75 -9.65
C VAL A 502 -8.63 -14.31 -9.17
N PHE A 503 -9.78 -13.67 -9.32
CA PHE A 503 -10.02 -12.29 -8.90
C PHE A 503 -10.84 -12.28 -7.62
N GLU A 504 -10.35 -11.59 -6.59
CA GLU A 504 -11.16 -11.20 -5.44
C GLU A 504 -11.67 -9.78 -5.65
N VAL A 505 -12.99 -9.61 -5.65
CA VAL A 505 -13.66 -8.37 -6.04
C VAL A 505 -14.45 -7.82 -4.86
N LEU A 506 -14.25 -6.55 -4.55
CA LEU A 506 -15.01 -5.83 -3.53
C LEU A 506 -16.42 -5.50 -4.05
N ARG A 507 -17.35 -5.20 -3.13
CA ARG A 507 -18.73 -4.79 -3.50
C ARG A 507 -18.81 -3.61 -4.46
N ASN A 508 -17.86 -2.68 -4.40
CA ASN A 508 -17.79 -1.53 -5.30
C ASN A 508 -17.27 -1.86 -6.71
N GLY A 509 -16.97 -3.14 -6.98
CA GLY A 509 -16.56 -3.66 -8.29
C GLY A 509 -15.07 -3.52 -8.58
N TYR A 510 -14.24 -3.07 -7.62
CA TYR A 510 -12.79 -3.07 -7.78
C TYR A 510 -12.17 -4.37 -7.31
N VAL A 511 -11.10 -4.78 -7.98
CA VAL A 511 -10.35 -5.99 -7.65
C VAL A 511 -9.45 -5.71 -6.44
N ASN A 512 -9.70 -6.41 -5.33
CA ASN A 512 -8.85 -6.39 -4.15
C ASN A 512 -7.56 -7.20 -4.37
N THR A 513 -7.68 -8.38 -4.98
CA THR A 513 -6.57 -9.33 -5.14
C THR A 513 -6.66 -10.05 -6.48
N VAL A 514 -5.53 -10.28 -7.14
CA VAL A 514 -5.42 -11.19 -8.29
C VAL A 514 -4.44 -12.30 -7.96
N THR A 515 -4.89 -13.54 -8.02
CA THR A 515 -4.01 -14.73 -7.94
C THR A 515 -3.74 -15.24 -9.33
N VAL A 516 -2.46 -15.42 -9.67
CA VAL A 516 -1.98 -15.96 -10.94
C VAL A 516 -1.39 -17.35 -10.71
N PHE A 517 -1.73 -18.29 -11.60
CA PHE A 517 -1.34 -19.70 -11.57
C PHE A 517 -0.49 -20.11 -12.78
#